data_AF-A0A6A2YA25-F1
#
_entry.id   AF-A0A6A2YA25-F1
#
_cell.length_a   1.000
_cell.length_b   1.000
_cell.length_c   1.000
_cell.angle_alpha   90.00
_cell.angle_beta   90.00
_cell.angle_gamma   90.00
#
_symmetry.space_group_name_H-M   'P 1'
#
loop_
_entity.id
_entity.type
_entity.pdbx_description
1 polymer ?
#
loop_
_entity_poly.entity_id
_entity_poly.type
_entity_poly.pdbx_seq_one_letter_code
_entity_poly.pdbx_strand_id
1 'polypeptide(L)'
;MALWMEAGSEPKTETEIADLQAIAALKESTALELRHYQEAIDCYTRAINQKALNDQDTSVLYSNRAHVNLILGNFRRALTDSQDAIKLSPANIKAYYRAAKACLSLNLLPEAKSYCESGIEKDSSNEELKKLGKQIALKKLEREHREAKVSNAVVEAKGLVSATEDRRLKLGNAMHRELTGLRNPVLDKNRILHWHVLLLYAEVMSCDFIEDFCETDMFSAHLDIISVLLLSFMNQNAYLLTI
;
A
#
# COMPACT_ATOMS: atom_id res chain seq x y z
N MET A 1 -24.30 9.14 2.34
CA MET A 1 -24.00 9.77 3.63
C MET A 1 -23.91 8.64 4.64
N ALA A 2 -22.71 8.21 5.04
CA ALA A 2 -22.56 7.11 5.99
C ALA A 2 -22.96 7.61 7.38
N LEU A 3 -24.02 7.04 7.95
CA LEU A 3 -24.49 7.30 9.32
C LEU A 3 -23.38 6.95 10.32
N TRP A 4 -22.64 7.96 10.77
CA TRP A 4 -21.84 7.88 11.99
C TRP A 4 -22.79 8.15 13.17
N MET A 5 -23.43 7.10 13.68
CA MET A 5 -24.14 7.17 14.96
C MET A 5 -23.19 6.81 16.10
N GLU A 6 -23.19 7.60 17.17
CA GLU A 6 -22.46 7.31 18.39
C GLU A 6 -22.99 6.03 19.06
N ALA A 7 -22.08 5.25 19.67
CA ALA A 7 -22.43 3.97 20.28
C ALA A 7 -23.40 4.17 21.46
N GLY A 8 -24.70 3.92 21.23
CA GLY A 8 -25.73 3.94 22.26
C GLY A 8 -26.92 4.88 22.00
N SER A 9 -26.95 5.61 20.89
CA SER A 9 -28.14 6.42 20.52
C SER A 9 -29.20 5.54 19.85
N GLU A 10 -30.42 5.51 20.41
CA GLU A 10 -31.57 4.89 19.77
C GLU A 10 -31.91 5.61 18.46
N PRO A 11 -32.19 4.89 17.35
CA PRO A 11 -32.53 5.50 16.06
C PRO A 11 -33.82 6.30 16.17
N LYS A 12 -33.79 7.57 15.79
CA LYS A 12 -34.92 8.52 16.01
C LYS A 12 -35.78 8.72 14.77
N THR A 13 -35.28 8.32 13.60
CA THR A 13 -35.97 8.52 12.31
C THR A 13 -36.32 7.19 11.64
N GLU A 14 -37.45 7.12 10.93
CA GLU A 14 -37.89 5.92 10.19
C GLU A 14 -36.85 5.42 9.17
N THR A 15 -36.06 6.35 8.62
CA THR A 15 -34.96 6.06 7.70
C THR A 15 -33.80 5.31 8.37
N GLU A 16 -33.43 5.67 9.60
CA GLU A 16 -32.35 5.01 10.35
C GLU A 16 -32.75 3.57 10.75
N ILE A 17 -34.03 3.35 11.07
CA ILE A 17 -34.57 2.03 11.41
C ILE A 17 -34.53 1.11 10.18
N ALA A 18 -34.90 1.62 9.00
CA ALA A 18 -34.84 0.87 7.75
C ALA A 18 -33.40 0.49 7.36
N ASP A 19 -32.45 1.41 7.51
CA ASP A 19 -31.02 1.14 7.25
C ASP A 19 -30.47 0.07 8.21
N LEU A 20 -30.82 0.12 9.50
CA LEU A 20 -30.42 -0.90 10.47
C LEU A 20 -31.00 -2.29 10.17
N GLN A 21 -32.26 -2.35 9.74
CA GLN A 21 -32.90 -3.61 9.30
C GLN A 21 -32.25 -4.16 8.04
N ALA A 22 -31.90 -3.30 7.07
CA ALA A 22 -31.17 -3.71 5.88
C ALA A 22 -29.77 -4.27 6.22
N ILE A 23 -29.05 -3.60 7.13
CA ILE A 23 -27.75 -4.08 7.63
C ILE A 23 -27.90 -5.42 8.37
N ALA A 24 -28.95 -5.60 9.17
CA ALA A 24 -29.22 -6.85 9.87
C ALA A 24 -29.56 -8.00 8.89
N ALA A 25 -30.39 -7.73 7.89
CA ALA A 25 -30.72 -8.71 6.84
C ALA A 25 -29.49 -9.11 6.01
N LEU A 26 -28.62 -8.14 5.67
CA LEU A 26 -27.33 -8.41 5.00
C LEU A 26 -26.37 -9.22 5.89
N LYS A 27 -26.34 -8.96 7.20
CA LYS A 27 -25.56 -9.76 8.16
C LYS A 27 -26.09 -11.18 8.29
N GLU A 28 -27.41 -11.35 8.30
CA GLU A 28 -28.03 -12.68 8.38
C GLU A 28 -27.81 -13.47 7.09
N SER A 29 -27.95 -12.84 5.92
CA SER A 29 -27.70 -13.50 4.64
C SER A 29 -26.25 -13.96 4.50
N THR A 30 -25.30 -13.09 4.89
CA THR A 30 -23.86 -13.44 4.89
C THR A 30 -23.53 -14.53 5.91
N ALA A 31 -24.15 -14.52 7.09
CA ALA A 31 -23.97 -15.58 8.09
C ALA A 31 -24.49 -16.95 7.59
N LEU A 32 -25.62 -16.97 6.88
CA LEU A 32 -26.16 -18.19 6.26
C LEU A 32 -25.21 -18.74 5.18
N GLU A 33 -24.70 -17.89 4.30
CA GLU A 33 -23.73 -18.28 3.28
C GLU A 33 -22.46 -18.89 3.89
N LEU A 34 -21.91 -18.26 4.92
CA LEU A 34 -20.74 -18.77 5.66
C LEU A 34 -21.00 -20.16 6.26
N ARG A 35 -22.19 -20.38 6.81
CA ARG A 35 -22.57 -21.69 7.36
C ARG A 35 -22.60 -22.77 6.28
N HIS A 36 -23.19 -22.45 5.13
CA HIS A 36 -23.24 -23.37 3.99
C HIS A 36 -21.85 -23.70 3.42
N TYR A 37 -20.94 -22.73 3.39
CA TYR A 37 -19.55 -22.98 2.97
C TYR A 37 -18.80 -23.90 3.93
N GLN A 38 -19.00 -23.75 5.24
CA GLN A 38 -18.37 -24.61 6.23
C GLN A 38 -18.89 -26.05 6.15
N GLU A 39 -20.22 -26.22 6.03
CA GLU A 39 -20.86 -27.51 5.79
C GLU A 39 -20.35 -28.17 4.49
N ALA A 40 -20.13 -27.38 3.43
CA ALA A 40 -19.56 -27.89 2.17
C ALA A 40 -18.14 -28.42 2.34
N ILE A 41 -17.29 -27.75 3.12
CA ILE A 41 -15.92 -28.23 3.41
C ILE A 41 -15.95 -29.58 4.13
N ASP A 42 -16.86 -29.75 5.08
CA ASP A 42 -17.00 -31.01 5.83
C ASP A 42 -17.47 -32.13 4.91
N CYS A 43 -18.45 -31.87 4.04
CA CYS A 43 -18.90 -32.81 3.02
C CYS A 43 -17.76 -33.22 2.07
N TYR A 44 -16.99 -32.26 1.54
CA TYR A 44 -15.82 -32.58 0.69
C TYR A 44 -14.76 -33.38 1.44
N THR A 45 -14.51 -33.05 2.71
CA THR A 45 -13.52 -33.76 3.52
C THR A 45 -13.94 -35.19 3.81
N ARG A 46 -15.23 -35.42 4.10
CA ARG A 46 -15.79 -36.79 4.24
C ARG A 46 -15.67 -37.57 2.93
N ALA A 47 -16.00 -36.95 1.80
CA ALA A 47 -15.89 -37.59 0.48
C ALA A 47 -14.44 -37.98 0.14
N ILE A 48 -13.48 -37.09 0.39
CA ILE A 48 -12.05 -37.36 0.19
C ILE A 48 -11.56 -38.51 1.10
N ASN A 49 -12.01 -38.54 2.35
CA ASN A 49 -11.61 -39.56 3.32
C ASN A 49 -12.14 -40.97 2.99
N GLN A 50 -13.24 -41.07 2.24
CA GLN A 50 -13.80 -42.37 1.83
C GLN A 50 -12.89 -43.11 0.83
N LYS A 51 -11.97 -42.41 0.14
CA LYS A 51 -11.01 -42.98 -0.83
C LYS A 51 -11.63 -43.94 -1.86
N ALA A 52 -12.92 -43.78 -2.15
CA ALA A 52 -13.68 -44.64 -3.06
C ALA A 52 -13.66 -44.13 -4.51
N LEU A 53 -13.04 -42.99 -4.76
CA LEU A 53 -13.04 -42.28 -6.04
C LEU A 53 -11.68 -42.41 -6.73
N ASN A 54 -11.70 -42.31 -8.06
CA ASN A 54 -10.50 -42.26 -8.88
C ASN A 54 -9.69 -40.97 -8.61
N ASP A 55 -8.41 -40.96 -8.99
CA ASP A 55 -7.52 -39.81 -8.78
C ASP A 55 -8.04 -38.52 -9.45
N GLN A 56 -8.66 -38.64 -10.62
CA GLN A 56 -9.26 -37.52 -11.34
C GLN A 56 -10.42 -36.89 -10.57
N ASP A 57 -11.35 -37.70 -10.06
CA ASP A 57 -12.51 -37.23 -9.30
C ASP A 57 -12.09 -36.69 -7.93
N THR A 58 -11.11 -37.34 -7.31
CA THR A 58 -10.50 -36.87 -6.06
C THR A 58 -9.81 -35.51 -6.26
N SER A 59 -9.11 -35.29 -7.39
CA SER A 59 -8.55 -33.99 -7.76
C SER A 59 -9.64 -32.91 -7.88
N VAL A 60 -10.79 -33.23 -8.45
CA VAL A 60 -11.92 -32.30 -8.54
C VAL A 60 -12.44 -31.93 -7.16
N LEU A 61 -12.57 -32.90 -6.24
CA LEU A 61 -13.00 -32.64 -4.86
C LEU A 61 -12.02 -31.73 -4.11
N TYR A 62 -10.72 -32.00 -4.18
CA TYR A 62 -9.70 -31.13 -3.61
C TYR A 62 -9.78 -29.71 -4.20
N SER A 63 -9.92 -29.61 -5.51
CA SER A 63 -10.03 -28.32 -6.21
C SER A 63 -11.29 -27.56 -5.77
N ASN A 64 -12.42 -28.25 -5.57
CA ASN A 64 -13.66 -27.62 -5.09
C ASN A 64 -13.57 -27.20 -3.62
N ARG A 65 -12.95 -28.02 -2.75
CA ARG A 65 -12.65 -27.63 -1.37
C ARG A 65 -11.73 -26.42 -1.31
N ALA A 66 -10.73 -26.34 -2.19
CA ALA A 66 -9.86 -25.18 -2.32
C ALA A 66 -10.64 -23.91 -2.67
N HIS A 67 -11.65 -24.01 -3.56
CA HIS A 67 -12.49 -22.89 -3.93
C HIS A 67 -13.27 -22.32 -2.75
N VAL A 68 -13.90 -23.20 -1.95
CA VAL A 68 -14.63 -22.78 -0.76
C VAL A 68 -13.68 -22.18 0.27
N ASN A 69 -12.51 -22.77 0.46
CA ASN A 69 -11.47 -22.20 1.31
C ASN A 69 -10.99 -20.81 0.84
N LEU A 70 -10.94 -20.54 -0.46
CA LEU A 70 -10.65 -19.19 -0.99
C LEU A 70 -11.75 -18.18 -0.63
N ILE A 71 -13.02 -18.59 -0.72
CA ILE A 71 -14.17 -17.73 -0.39
C ILE A 71 -14.15 -17.38 1.11
N LEU A 72 -13.82 -18.35 1.96
CA LEU A 72 -13.71 -18.16 3.40
C LEU A 72 -12.44 -17.41 3.85
N GLY A 73 -11.53 -17.06 2.93
CA GLY A 73 -10.27 -16.41 3.27
C GLY A 73 -9.19 -17.34 3.85
N ASN A 74 -9.42 -18.66 3.84
CA ASN A 74 -8.48 -19.68 4.28
C ASN A 74 -7.41 -19.97 3.19
N PHE A 75 -6.66 -18.95 2.79
CA PHE A 75 -5.77 -19.00 1.62
C PHE A 75 -4.71 -20.10 1.70
N ARG A 76 -4.14 -20.37 2.89
CA ARG A 76 -3.11 -21.40 3.05
C ARG A 76 -3.66 -22.81 2.87
N ARG A 77 -4.87 -23.07 3.39
CA ARG A 77 -5.56 -24.36 3.19
C ARG A 77 -5.99 -24.51 1.72
N ALA A 78 -6.48 -23.44 1.11
CA ALA A 78 -6.81 -23.44 -0.31
C ALA A 78 -5.60 -23.75 -1.20
N LEU A 79 -4.42 -23.22 -0.85
CA LEU A 79 -3.19 -23.52 -1.56
C LEU A 79 -2.81 -25.01 -1.45
N THR A 80 -2.82 -25.56 -0.23
CA THR A 80 -2.53 -26.99 -0.02
C THR A 80 -3.51 -27.88 -0.78
N ASP A 81 -4.82 -27.60 -0.69
CA ASP A 81 -5.85 -28.34 -1.42
C ASP A 81 -5.64 -28.24 -2.95
N SER A 82 -5.25 -27.08 -3.46
CA SER A 82 -4.97 -26.90 -4.88
C SER A 82 -3.71 -27.66 -5.31
N GLN A 83 -2.67 -27.69 -4.48
CA GLN A 83 -1.45 -28.45 -4.75
C GLN A 83 -1.73 -29.96 -4.77
N ASP A 84 -2.52 -30.47 -3.84
CA ASP A 84 -2.90 -31.88 -3.81
C ASP A 84 -3.79 -32.24 -5.00
N ALA A 85 -4.70 -31.35 -5.41
CA ALA A 85 -5.45 -31.51 -6.66
C ALA A 85 -4.53 -31.61 -7.89
N ILE A 86 -3.49 -30.76 -7.98
CA ILE A 86 -2.52 -30.76 -9.09
C ILE A 86 -1.68 -32.05 -9.11
N LYS A 87 -1.26 -32.55 -7.93
CA LYS A 87 -0.51 -33.81 -7.82
C LYS A 87 -1.32 -35.00 -8.36
N LEU A 88 -2.61 -35.05 -8.03
CA LEU A 88 -3.52 -36.12 -8.46
C LEU A 88 -3.88 -36.00 -9.95
N SER A 89 -4.12 -34.78 -10.43
CA SER A 89 -4.41 -34.53 -11.84
C SER A 89 -3.73 -33.25 -12.32
N PRO A 90 -2.58 -33.37 -13.00
CA PRO A 90 -1.89 -32.24 -13.60
C PRO A 90 -2.67 -31.55 -14.73
N ALA A 91 -3.75 -32.15 -15.21
CA ALA A 91 -4.64 -31.58 -16.23
C ALA A 91 -5.73 -30.67 -15.64
N ASN A 92 -5.87 -30.61 -14.31
CA ASN A 92 -6.91 -29.81 -13.65
C ASN A 92 -6.55 -28.31 -13.64
N ILE A 93 -6.87 -27.60 -14.73
CA ILE A 93 -6.58 -26.16 -14.92
C ILE A 93 -7.21 -25.30 -13.80
N LYS A 94 -8.39 -25.68 -13.28
CA LYS A 94 -9.05 -24.97 -12.17
C LYS A 94 -8.21 -24.99 -10.90
N ALA A 95 -7.46 -26.07 -10.65
CA ALA A 95 -6.57 -26.16 -9.50
C ALA A 95 -5.39 -25.17 -9.61
N TYR A 96 -4.79 -25.00 -10.80
CA TYR A 96 -3.74 -24.00 -11.02
C TYR A 96 -4.26 -22.57 -10.81
N TYR A 97 -5.45 -22.25 -11.33
CA TYR A 97 -6.08 -20.95 -11.10
C TYR A 97 -6.31 -20.68 -9.61
N ARG A 98 -6.82 -21.67 -8.88
CA ARG A 98 -7.09 -21.57 -7.43
C ARG A 98 -5.80 -21.45 -6.62
N ALA A 99 -4.74 -22.19 -6.99
CA ALA A 99 -3.41 -22.06 -6.39
C ALA A 99 -2.81 -20.67 -6.61
N ALA A 100 -2.84 -20.17 -7.85
CA ALA A 100 -2.33 -18.84 -8.18
C ALA A 100 -3.10 -17.74 -7.42
N LYS A 101 -4.42 -17.85 -7.33
CA LYS A 101 -5.26 -16.92 -6.56
C LYS A 101 -4.97 -16.99 -5.06
N ALA A 102 -4.76 -18.18 -4.50
CA ALA A 102 -4.36 -18.35 -3.10
C ALA A 102 -2.99 -17.71 -2.81
N CYS A 103 -1.99 -17.96 -3.66
CA CYS A 103 -0.66 -17.35 -3.55
C CYS A 103 -0.72 -15.82 -3.67
N LEU A 104 -1.53 -15.29 -4.59
CA LEU A 104 -1.74 -13.85 -4.73
C LEU A 104 -2.31 -13.22 -3.46
N SER A 105 -3.28 -13.88 -2.82
CA SER A 105 -3.84 -13.44 -1.53
C SER A 105 -2.84 -13.53 -0.38
N LEU A 106 -1.90 -14.46 -0.43
CA LEU A 106 -0.79 -14.60 0.53
C LEU A 106 0.40 -13.68 0.25
N ASN A 107 0.33 -12.83 -0.79
CA ASN A 107 1.45 -12.01 -1.30
C ASN A 107 2.69 -12.82 -1.74
N LEU A 108 2.50 -14.10 -2.06
CA LEU A 108 3.50 -14.99 -2.65
C LEU A 108 3.50 -14.82 -4.17
N LEU A 109 3.96 -13.65 -4.63
CA LEU A 109 3.95 -13.25 -6.05
C LEU A 109 4.76 -14.17 -6.98
N PRO A 110 5.98 -14.64 -6.64
CA PRO A 110 6.73 -15.50 -7.55
C PRO A 110 6.08 -16.88 -7.73
N GLU A 111 5.55 -17.47 -6.66
CA GLU A 111 4.82 -18.73 -6.72
C GLU A 111 3.50 -18.58 -7.48
N ALA A 112 2.77 -17.47 -7.25
CA ALA A 112 1.54 -17.18 -7.99
C ALA A 112 1.79 -17.11 -9.50
N LYS A 113 2.88 -16.45 -9.90
CA LYS A 113 3.29 -16.36 -11.31
C LYS A 113 3.58 -17.75 -11.89
N SER A 114 4.36 -18.58 -11.18
CA SER A 114 4.69 -19.93 -11.62
C SER A 114 3.44 -20.79 -11.84
N TYR A 115 2.48 -20.77 -10.92
CA TYR A 115 1.22 -21.51 -11.10
C TYR A 115 0.38 -21.00 -12.27
N CYS A 116 0.37 -19.69 -12.53
CA CYS A 116 -0.28 -19.11 -13.71
C CYS A 116 0.39 -19.59 -15.01
N GLU A 117 1.72 -19.56 -15.08
CA GLU A 117 2.47 -20.01 -16.26
C GLU A 117 2.24 -21.49 -16.54
N SER A 118 2.36 -22.35 -15.52
CA SER A 118 2.06 -23.78 -15.67
C SER A 118 0.61 -24.04 -16.06
N GLY A 119 -0.35 -23.25 -15.57
CA GLY A 119 -1.75 -23.35 -15.97
C GLY A 119 -1.98 -22.96 -17.45
N ILE A 120 -1.32 -21.91 -17.92
CA ILE A 120 -1.39 -21.42 -19.31
C ILE A 120 -0.71 -22.40 -20.28
N GLU A 121 0.36 -23.07 -19.86
CA GLU A 121 1.00 -24.14 -20.65
C GLU A 121 0.06 -25.33 -20.89
N LYS A 122 -0.85 -25.62 -19.95
CA LYS A 122 -1.85 -26.69 -20.09
C LYS A 122 -3.06 -26.27 -20.91
N ASP A 123 -3.52 -25.03 -20.73
CA ASP A 123 -4.64 -24.46 -21.46
C ASP A 123 -4.34 -23.01 -21.85
N SER A 124 -3.82 -22.84 -23.06
CA SER A 124 -3.44 -21.56 -23.62
C SER A 124 -4.64 -20.69 -24.00
N SER A 125 -5.85 -21.25 -24.04
CA SER A 125 -7.10 -20.54 -24.34
C SER A 125 -7.72 -19.88 -23.10
N ASN A 126 -7.22 -20.20 -21.90
CA ASN A 126 -7.85 -19.75 -20.66
C ASN A 126 -7.62 -18.25 -20.38
N GLU A 127 -8.61 -17.42 -20.73
CA GLU A 127 -8.55 -15.97 -20.54
C GLU A 127 -8.51 -15.54 -19.06
N GLU A 128 -9.15 -16.30 -18.16
CA GLU A 128 -9.15 -15.99 -16.72
C GLU A 128 -7.75 -16.12 -16.11
N LEU A 129 -7.01 -17.17 -16.49
CA LEU A 129 -5.61 -17.36 -16.07
C LEU A 129 -4.70 -16.27 -16.63
N LYS A 130 -4.87 -15.87 -17.89
CA LYS A 130 -4.11 -14.75 -18.50
C LYS A 130 -4.38 -13.44 -17.77
N LYS A 131 -5.64 -13.15 -17.44
CA LYS A 131 -6.03 -11.96 -16.69
C LYS A 131 -5.40 -11.96 -15.30
N LEU A 132 -5.41 -13.10 -14.61
CA LEU A 132 -4.76 -13.25 -13.30
C LEU A 132 -3.24 -13.07 -13.40
N GLY A 133 -2.60 -13.66 -14.42
CA GLY A 133 -1.17 -13.48 -14.69
C GLY A 133 -0.77 -12.02 -14.90
N LYS A 134 -1.58 -11.26 -15.65
CA LYS A 134 -1.38 -9.80 -15.83
C LYS A 134 -1.49 -9.05 -14.50
N GLN A 135 -2.46 -9.37 -13.65
CA GLN A 135 -2.60 -8.74 -12.32
C GLN A 135 -1.40 -9.03 -11.43
N ILE A 136 -0.90 -10.27 -11.42
CA ILE A 136 0.30 -10.66 -10.66
C ILE A 136 1.52 -9.89 -11.16
N ALA A 137 1.70 -9.77 -12.48
CA ALA A 137 2.81 -9.03 -13.07
C ALA A 137 2.78 -7.54 -12.70
N LEU A 138 1.61 -6.90 -12.74
CA LEU A 138 1.43 -5.51 -12.32
C LEU A 138 1.79 -5.31 -10.84
N LYS A 139 1.25 -6.15 -9.94
CA LYS A 139 1.59 -6.09 -8.51
C LYS A 139 3.07 -6.30 -8.23
N LYS A 140 3.72 -7.19 -8.98
CA LYS A 140 5.16 -7.44 -8.85
C LYS A 140 5.96 -6.19 -9.25
N LEU A 141 5.63 -5.58 -10.38
CA LEU A 141 6.28 -4.36 -10.85
C LEU A 141 6.09 -3.19 -9.88
N GLU A 142 4.88 -3.01 -9.35
CA GLU A 142 4.61 -1.99 -8.33
C GLU A 142 5.45 -2.19 -7.06
N ARG A 143 5.60 -3.45 -6.63
CA ARG A 143 6.42 -3.80 -5.47
C ARG A 143 7.90 -3.51 -5.72
N GLU A 144 8.44 -3.95 -6.86
CA GLU A 144 9.84 -3.70 -7.24
C GLU A 144 10.12 -2.20 -7.33
N HIS A 145 9.21 -1.42 -7.91
CA HIS A 145 9.34 0.03 -7.97
C HIS A 145 9.28 0.69 -6.59
N ARG A 146 8.42 0.19 -5.68
CA ARG A 146 8.37 0.67 -4.29
C ARG A 146 9.65 0.33 -3.53
N GLU A 147 10.15 -0.89 -3.67
CA GLU A 147 11.40 -1.34 -3.06
C GLU A 147 12.59 -0.54 -3.58
N ALA A 148 12.64 -0.23 -4.88
CA ALA A 148 13.66 0.63 -5.47
C ALA A 148 13.62 2.06 -4.90
N LYS A 149 12.43 2.65 -4.77
CA LYS A 149 12.27 3.98 -4.14
C LYS A 149 12.74 3.99 -2.69
N VAL A 150 12.36 2.98 -1.91
CA VAL A 150 12.80 2.85 -0.51
C VAL A 150 14.31 2.65 -0.44
N SER A 151 14.88 1.81 -1.30
CA SER A 151 16.33 1.60 -1.37
C SER A 151 17.06 2.90 -1.69
N ASN A 152 16.59 3.69 -2.66
CA ASN A 152 17.19 4.97 -3.01
C ASN A 152 17.10 5.97 -1.83
N ALA A 153 15.93 6.11 -1.21
CA ALA A 153 15.77 6.99 -0.05
C ALA A 153 16.65 6.57 1.14
N VAL A 154 16.84 5.26 1.36
CA VAL A 154 17.75 4.75 2.39
C VAL A 154 19.21 5.07 2.06
N VAL A 155 19.62 4.97 0.80
CA VAL A 155 20.97 5.35 0.36
C VAL A 155 21.21 6.85 0.55
N GLU A 156 20.25 7.69 0.16
CA GLU A 156 20.30 9.14 0.36
C GLU A 156 20.38 9.50 1.85
N ALA A 157 19.52 8.91 2.69
CA ALA A 157 19.53 9.14 4.13
C ALA A 157 20.83 8.69 4.79
N LYS A 158 21.39 7.54 4.39
CA LYS A 158 22.72 7.10 4.85
C LYS A 158 23.82 8.07 4.42
N GLY A 159 23.76 8.57 3.20
CA GLY A 159 24.68 9.58 2.69
C GLY A 159 24.62 10.86 3.54
N LEU A 160 23.41 11.32 3.85
CA LEU A 160 23.18 12.48 4.70
C LEU A 160 23.74 12.28 6.11
N VAL A 161 23.46 11.13 6.73
CA VAL A 161 23.99 10.80 8.07
C VAL A 161 25.52 10.83 8.07
N SER A 162 26.17 10.17 7.10
CA SER A 162 27.63 10.21 7.00
C SER A 162 28.19 11.63 6.84
N ALA A 163 27.56 12.45 5.98
CA ALA A 163 27.96 13.85 5.78
C ALA A 163 27.80 14.70 7.04
N THR A 164 26.77 14.44 7.86
CA THR A 164 26.55 15.14 9.14
C THR A 164 27.57 14.74 10.21
N GLU A 165 27.95 13.45 10.26
CA GLU A 165 28.97 12.93 11.18
C GLU A 165 30.36 13.50 10.84
N ASP A 166 30.74 13.49 9.56
CA ASP A 166 32.03 14.02 9.08
C ASP A 166 32.21 15.50 9.43
N ARG A 167 31.14 16.28 9.32
CA ARG A 167 31.08 17.72 9.64
C ARG A 167 30.85 18.02 11.12
N ARG A 168 30.66 16.99 11.95
CA ARG A 168 30.38 17.10 13.40
C ARG A 168 29.18 17.98 13.72
N LEU A 169 28.13 17.88 12.90
CA LEU A 169 26.91 18.68 13.07
C LEU A 169 26.06 18.13 14.21
N LYS A 170 25.57 19.02 15.07
CA LYS A 170 24.64 18.68 16.14
C LYS A 170 23.22 19.03 15.70
N LEU A 171 22.45 18.00 15.32
CA LEU A 171 21.04 18.17 15.00
C LEU A 171 20.22 18.20 16.29
N GLY A 172 19.55 19.33 16.53
CA GLY A 172 18.62 19.50 17.64
C GLY A 172 17.19 19.10 17.28
N ASN A 173 16.27 19.32 18.20
CA ASN A 173 14.85 19.15 17.93
C ASN A 173 14.40 20.11 16.82
N ALA A 174 13.48 19.64 15.96
CA ALA A 174 12.89 20.45 14.90
C ALA A 174 11.99 21.54 15.49
N MET A 175 12.60 22.67 15.85
CA MET A 175 11.92 23.90 16.26
C MET A 175 11.19 24.50 15.04
N HIS A 176 10.05 25.15 15.26
CA HIS A 176 9.30 25.86 14.20
C HIS A 176 8.81 24.99 13.02
N ARG A 177 8.58 23.68 13.25
CA ARG A 177 8.01 22.75 12.24
C ARG A 177 6.72 23.26 11.61
N GLU A 178 5.93 24.01 12.36
CA GLU A 178 4.68 24.65 11.90
C GLU A 178 4.92 25.68 10.78
N LEU A 179 6.07 26.36 10.79
CA LEU A 179 6.43 27.40 9.83
C LEU A 179 7.14 26.82 8.59
N THR A 180 8.02 25.84 8.76
CA THR A 180 8.88 25.32 7.68
C THR A 180 8.38 24.01 7.07
N GLY A 181 7.45 23.32 7.74
CA GLY A 181 7.19 21.91 7.53
C GLY A 181 8.34 21.02 8.01
N LEU A 182 8.19 19.70 7.86
CA LEU A 182 9.27 18.73 8.09
C LEU A 182 10.07 18.58 6.81
N ARG A 183 11.15 19.37 6.66
CA ARG A 183 12.08 19.27 5.53
C ARG A 183 13.47 18.91 6.05
N ASN A 184 14.09 17.93 5.41
CA ASN A 184 15.44 17.47 5.74
C ASN A 184 16.45 18.15 4.82
N PRO A 185 17.70 18.36 5.30
CA PRO A 185 18.78 18.80 4.44
C PRO A 185 19.02 17.79 3.31
N VAL A 186 19.43 18.29 2.14
CA VAL A 186 19.69 17.50 0.94
C VAL A 186 21.20 17.45 0.70
N LEU A 187 21.71 16.32 0.24
CA LEU A 187 23.11 16.16 -0.12
C LEU A 187 23.22 16.11 -1.65
N ASP A 188 23.93 17.06 -2.25
CA ASP A 188 24.16 17.10 -3.69
C ASP A 188 25.25 16.08 -4.12
N LYS A 189 25.37 15.84 -5.43
CA LYS A 189 26.36 14.96 -6.07
C LYS A 189 27.79 15.28 -5.67
N ASN A 190 28.10 16.54 -5.41
CA ASN A 190 29.42 16.99 -4.96
C ASN A 190 29.65 16.78 -3.45
N ARG A 191 28.75 16.06 -2.76
CA ARG A 191 28.76 15.86 -1.30
C ARG A 191 28.62 17.16 -0.52
N ILE A 192 28.01 18.18 -1.11
CA ILE A 192 27.73 19.48 -0.50
C ILE A 192 26.33 19.45 0.12
N LEU A 193 26.19 19.94 1.34
CA LEU A 193 24.90 20.00 2.03
C LEU A 193 24.12 21.25 1.67
N HIS A 194 22.84 21.03 1.36
CA HIS A 194 21.84 22.04 1.09
C HIS A 194 20.86 22.06 2.25
N TRP A 195 20.73 23.24 2.86
CA TRP A 195 19.96 23.47 4.08
C TRP A 195 18.70 24.25 3.76
N HIS A 196 17.65 23.96 4.51
CA HIS A 196 16.49 24.83 4.59
C HIS A 196 16.71 25.75 5.79
N VAL A 197 16.75 27.06 5.57
CA VAL A 197 17.11 28.04 6.60
C VAL A 197 15.94 28.97 6.86
N LEU A 198 15.54 29.08 8.13
CA LEU A 198 14.54 30.03 8.60
C LEU A 198 15.27 31.21 9.27
N LEU A 199 15.05 32.42 8.76
CA LEU A 199 15.51 33.65 9.37
C LEU A 199 14.37 34.27 10.18
N LEU A 200 14.63 34.57 11.46
CA LEU A 200 13.65 35.14 12.37
C LEU A 200 14.04 36.59 12.73
N TYR A 201 13.14 37.53 12.50
CA TYR A 201 13.34 38.93 12.82
C TYR A 201 12.47 39.30 14.03
N ALA A 202 13.02 39.10 15.22
CA ALA A 202 12.29 39.26 16.49
C ALA A 202 11.67 40.67 16.67
N GLU A 203 12.32 41.70 16.14
CA GLU A 203 11.86 43.10 16.29
C GLU A 203 10.54 43.37 15.55
N VAL A 204 10.37 42.74 14.38
CA VAL A 204 9.21 42.94 13.50
C VAL A 204 8.25 41.75 13.52
N MET A 205 8.54 40.73 14.34
CA MET A 205 7.76 39.50 14.45
C MET A 205 7.51 38.83 13.08
N SER A 206 8.50 38.91 12.18
CA SER A 206 8.44 38.32 10.84
C SER A 206 9.53 37.26 10.66
N CYS A 207 9.38 36.46 9.61
CA CYS A 207 10.37 35.47 9.23
C CYS A 207 10.48 35.33 7.72
N ASP A 208 11.68 35.00 7.25
CA ASP A 208 11.94 34.60 5.86
C ASP A 208 12.43 33.16 5.81
N PHE A 209 12.13 32.47 4.71
CA PHE A 209 12.54 31.08 4.51
C PHE A 209 13.35 30.93 3.24
N ILE A 210 14.56 30.39 3.38
CA ILE A 210 15.43 30.03 2.26
C ILE A 210 15.29 28.52 2.06
N GLU A 211 14.69 28.13 0.92
CA GLU A 211 14.45 26.72 0.62
C GLU A 211 15.75 25.95 0.35
N ASP A 212 16.74 26.60 -0.26
CA ASP A 212 17.98 25.98 -0.69
C ASP A 212 19.20 26.86 -0.35
N PHE A 213 19.80 26.59 0.79
CA PHE A 213 21.03 27.24 1.26
C PHE A 213 22.21 26.27 1.15
N CYS A 214 23.11 26.52 0.21
CA CYS A 214 24.32 25.73 0.05
C CYS A 214 25.30 26.02 1.20
N GLU A 215 25.88 24.98 1.81
CA GLU A 215 26.83 25.17 2.92
C GLU A 215 28.09 25.97 2.57
N THR A 216 28.42 26.09 1.29
CA THR A 216 29.56 26.91 0.82
C THR A 216 29.20 28.38 0.62
N ASP A 217 27.92 28.72 0.65
CA ASP A 217 27.46 30.08 0.43
C ASP A 217 27.64 30.94 1.68
N MET A 218 27.87 32.22 1.44
CA MET A 218 27.85 33.22 2.51
C MET A 218 26.43 33.71 2.74
N PHE A 219 26.07 33.87 4.02
CA PHE A 219 24.78 34.46 4.41
C PHE A 219 24.53 35.83 3.80
N SER A 220 25.58 36.64 3.62
CA SER A 220 25.46 37.98 3.01
C SER A 220 24.84 37.93 1.62
N ALA A 221 25.21 36.97 0.79
CA ALA A 221 24.66 36.85 -0.57
C ALA A 221 23.15 36.58 -0.56
N HIS A 222 22.67 35.78 0.40
CA HIS A 222 21.25 35.49 0.58
C HIS A 222 20.50 36.70 1.17
N LEU A 223 21.09 37.39 2.14
CA LEU A 223 20.51 38.61 2.74
C LEU A 223 20.41 39.77 1.75
N ASP A 224 21.38 39.92 0.86
CA ASP A 224 21.36 40.95 -0.19
C ASP A 224 20.12 40.75 -1.09
N ILE A 225 19.83 39.51 -1.50
CA ILE A 225 18.64 39.18 -2.32
C ILE A 225 17.34 39.52 -1.57
N ILE A 226 17.23 39.11 -0.30
CA ILE A 226 16.05 39.36 0.52
C ILE A 226 15.82 40.87 0.71
N SER A 227 16.89 41.63 0.97
CA SER A 227 16.82 43.08 1.17
C SER A 227 16.36 43.84 -0.09
N VAL A 228 16.81 43.40 -1.28
CA VAL A 228 16.40 43.99 -2.56
C VAL A 228 14.91 43.72 -2.84
N LEU A 229 14.41 42.53 -2.52
CA LEU A 229 12.99 42.19 -2.65
C LEU A 229 12.11 43.03 -1.71
N LEU A 230 12.54 43.22 -0.46
CA LEU A 230 11.87 44.08 0.52
C LEU A 230 11.80 45.54 0.05
N LEU A 231 12.91 46.08 -0.46
CA LEU A 231 12.95 47.44 -1.01
C LEU A 231 12.03 47.60 -2.23
N SER A 232 11.95 46.59 -3.10
CA SER A 232 11.05 46.60 -4.25
C SER A 232 9.57 46.54 -3.83
N PHE A 233 9.24 45.71 -2.83
CA PHE A 233 7.89 45.61 -2.27
C PHE A 233 7.47 46.89 -1.52
N MET A 234 8.38 47.48 -0.75
CA MET A 234 8.14 48.78 -0.10
C MET A 234 7.96 49.89 -1.13
N ASN A 235 8.76 49.92 -2.21
CA ASN A 235 8.59 50.91 -3.27
C ASN A 235 7.29 50.72 -4.07
N GLN A 236 6.85 49.49 -4.33
CA GLN A 236 5.55 49.24 -4.99
C GLN A 236 4.35 49.63 -4.11
N ASN A 237 4.43 49.41 -2.79
CA ASN A 237 3.37 49.80 -1.85
C ASN A 237 3.46 51.26 -1.38
N ALA A 238 4.61 51.92 -1.53
CA ALA A 238 4.76 53.35 -1.26
C ALA A 238 3.96 54.21 -2.24
N TYR A 239 3.70 53.74 -3.46
CA TYR A 239 2.82 54.43 -4.42
C TYR A 239 1.32 54.30 -4.12
N LEU A 240 0.92 53.47 -3.15
CA LEU A 240 -0.48 53.29 -2.74
C LEU A 240 -0.86 54.08 -1.47
N LEU A 241 0.08 54.79 -0.85
CA LEU A 241 -0.11 55.50 0.42
C LEU A 241 0.17 57.01 0.35
N THR A 242 0.03 57.62 -0.83
CA THR A 242 -0.14 59.08 -0.97
C THR A 242 -1.63 59.40 -1.11
N ILE A 243 -2.27 59.71 0.03
CA ILE A 243 -3.44 60.60 0.08
C ILE A 243 -2.92 61.98 0.46
#